data_AF-A0A9X4KCW1-F1
#
_entry.id   AF-A0A9X4KCW1-F1
#
_cell.length_a   1.000
_cell.length_b   1.000
_cell.length_c   1.000
_cell.angle_alpha   90.00
_cell.angle_beta   90.00
_cell.angle_gamma   90.00
#
_symmetry.space_group_name_H-M   'P 1'
#
loop_
_entity.id
_entity.type
_entity.pdbx_description
1 polymer ?
#
loop_
_entity_poly.entity_id
_entity_poly.type
_entity_poly.pdbx_seq_one_letter_code
_entity_poly.pdbx_strand_id
1 'polypeptide(L)'
;MKKNEKTRIQYGRFPAGSCRFLVRIYGLLRIPEQTYNAEGAPQMSKLIPVSIRRGKEVEVIEIPLEDVLFQFIENGVIKFQTSYGVFSHLSSLEEFDRYLSGEGFRKVERGYLVQTDKIQRYDGDLGRVFFEGGISAPVSRAHHKDLVAFLREGSEAPAYRLNLKPSKA
;
A
#
# COMPACT_ATOMS: atom_id res chain seq x y z
N MET A 1 22.37 7.84 -47.19
CA MET A 1 22.98 8.06 -45.85
C MET A 1 22.59 9.45 -45.37
N LYS A 2 21.80 9.58 -44.31
CA LYS A 2 21.54 10.88 -43.65
C LYS A 2 21.84 10.77 -42.16
N LYS A 3 22.37 11.88 -41.65
CA LYS A 3 23.23 12.07 -40.48
C LYS A 3 22.48 12.01 -39.15
N ASN A 4 23.21 11.60 -38.10
CA ASN A 4 22.87 11.77 -36.69
C ASN A 4 22.81 13.27 -36.31
N GLU A 5 21.73 13.70 -35.66
CA GLU A 5 21.64 15.01 -35.02
C GLU A 5 21.28 14.83 -33.54
N LYS A 6 22.17 15.33 -32.69
CA LYS A 6 22.10 15.25 -31.22
C LYS A 6 20.99 16.16 -30.71
N THR A 7 19.93 15.60 -30.14
CA THR A 7 18.92 16.39 -29.43
C THR A 7 19.46 16.80 -28.06
N ARG A 8 19.66 18.11 -27.92
CA ARG A 8 20.19 18.83 -26.77
C ARG A 8 19.11 18.89 -25.68
N ILE A 9 19.33 18.27 -24.54
CA ILE A 9 18.48 18.43 -23.35
C ILE A 9 18.70 19.86 -22.82
N GLN A 10 17.70 20.72 -22.92
CA GLN A 10 17.69 22.00 -22.22
C GLN A 10 17.23 21.75 -20.77
N TYR A 11 18.16 21.86 -19.84
CA TYR A 11 17.82 21.97 -18.41
C TYR A 11 17.32 23.39 -18.16
N GLY A 12 16.00 23.55 -18.09
CA GLY A 12 15.40 24.75 -17.52
C GLY A 12 15.82 24.88 -16.05
N ARG A 13 16.24 26.09 -15.65
CA ARG A 13 16.54 26.41 -14.26
C ARG A 13 15.22 26.39 -13.49
N PHE A 14 14.96 25.33 -12.72
CA PHE A 14 13.79 25.25 -11.85
C PHE A 14 14.11 25.89 -10.49
N PRO A 15 13.19 26.68 -9.90
CA PRO A 15 13.36 27.16 -8.54
C PRO A 15 13.45 25.99 -7.57
N ALA A 16 14.32 26.11 -6.56
CA ALA A 16 14.51 25.09 -5.54
C ALA A 16 13.18 24.84 -4.80
N GLY A 17 12.70 23.59 -4.81
CA GLY A 17 11.49 23.18 -4.09
C GLY A 17 10.58 22.17 -4.80
N SER A 18 10.79 21.87 -6.08
CA SER A 18 9.91 20.95 -6.83
C SER A 18 10.34 19.48 -6.68
N CYS A 19 9.72 18.76 -5.74
CA CYS A 19 9.75 17.29 -5.74
C CYS A 19 8.59 16.78 -6.62
N ARG A 20 8.89 16.19 -7.78
CA ARG A 20 7.87 15.61 -8.66
C ARG A 20 7.63 14.16 -8.26
N PHE A 21 6.45 13.85 -7.72
CA PHE A 21 5.95 12.47 -7.66
C PHE A 21 5.23 12.14 -8.97
N LEU A 22 5.70 11.09 -9.63
CA LEU A 22 5.21 10.61 -10.91
C LEU A 22 4.11 9.58 -10.63
N VAL A 23 2.85 10.02 -10.54
CA VAL A 23 1.71 9.09 -10.49
C VAL A 23 1.32 8.72 -11.91
N ARG A 24 1.48 7.44 -12.25
CA ARG A 24 1.24 6.88 -13.58
C ARG A 24 -0.22 6.43 -13.68
N ILE A 25 -1.11 7.30 -14.18
CA ILE A 25 -2.46 6.90 -14.60
C ILE A 25 -2.50 6.88 -16.12
N TYR A 26 -2.92 5.75 -16.68
CA TYR A 26 -3.18 5.59 -18.10
C TYR A 26 -4.24 6.61 -18.55
N GLY A 27 -3.86 7.53 -19.44
CA GLY A 27 -4.76 8.05 -20.47
C GLY A 27 -5.58 9.31 -20.17
N LEU A 28 -5.29 10.09 -19.14
CA LEU A 28 -5.63 11.53 -19.06
C LEU A 28 -4.90 12.10 -17.85
N LEU A 29 -3.85 12.90 -18.08
CA LEU A 29 -3.16 13.65 -17.02
C LEU A 29 -4.13 14.71 -16.48
N ARG A 30 -4.98 14.35 -15.52
CA ARG A 30 -5.59 15.32 -14.62
C ARG A 30 -4.53 15.60 -13.55
N ILE A 31 -3.76 16.66 -13.75
CA ILE A 31 -2.91 17.21 -12.69
C ILE A 31 -3.88 17.60 -11.56
N PRO A 32 -3.73 17.07 -10.34
CA PRO A 32 -4.56 17.51 -9.23
C PRO A 32 -4.37 19.01 -9.08
N GLU A 33 -5.48 19.76 -9.17
CA GLU A 33 -5.48 21.20 -8.97
C GLU A 33 -5.05 21.44 -7.52
N GLN A 34 -3.84 21.97 -7.34
CA GLN A 34 -3.31 22.25 -6.01
C GLN A 34 -4.13 23.37 -5.42
N THR A 35 -5.04 23.04 -4.51
CA THR A 35 -5.74 24.04 -3.72
C THR A 35 -4.78 24.52 -2.64
N TYR A 36 -4.64 25.84 -2.50
CA TYR A 36 -3.80 26.44 -1.46
C TYR A 36 -4.71 26.94 -0.34
N ASN A 37 -4.29 26.83 0.92
CA ASN A 37 -5.01 27.48 2.02
C ASN A 37 -4.80 29.00 1.97
N ALA A 38 -5.53 29.74 2.81
CA ALA A 38 -5.40 31.21 2.90
C ALA A 38 -3.97 31.68 3.24
N GLU A 39 -3.10 30.77 3.69
CA GLU A 39 -1.70 31.01 4.05
C GLU A 39 -0.72 30.62 2.92
N GLY A 40 -1.21 30.16 1.76
CA GLY A 40 -0.38 29.78 0.62
C GLY A 40 0.30 28.41 0.75
N ALA A 41 -0.10 27.58 1.70
CA ALA A 41 0.33 26.19 1.81
C ALA A 41 -0.56 25.27 0.95
N PRO A 42 0.00 24.28 0.23
CA PRO A 42 -0.78 23.31 -0.51
C PRO A 42 -1.67 22.52 0.45
N GLN A 43 -2.98 22.63 0.28
CA GLN A 43 -3.95 21.75 0.93
C GLN A 43 -3.87 20.40 0.22
N MET A 44 -3.17 19.46 0.85
CA MET A 44 -3.24 18.06 0.45
C MET A 44 -4.65 17.58 0.76
N SER A 45 -5.44 17.31 -0.28
CA SER A 45 -6.74 16.69 -0.07
C SER A 45 -6.56 15.32 0.58
N LYS A 46 -7.40 15.07 1.58
CA LYS A 46 -7.41 13.78 2.26
C LYS A 46 -7.92 12.73 1.28
N LEU A 47 -7.07 11.75 0.96
CA LEU A 47 -7.47 10.62 0.13
C LEU A 47 -8.10 9.54 0.99
N ILE A 48 -9.08 8.83 0.40
CA ILE A 48 -9.70 7.66 1.01
C ILE A 48 -9.59 6.45 0.06
N PRO A 49 -9.19 5.29 0.56
CA PRO A 49 -9.15 4.09 -0.26
C PRO A 49 -10.54 3.49 -0.42
N VAL A 50 -10.89 3.17 -1.66
CA VAL A 50 -12.18 2.59 -2.03
C VAL A 50 -11.98 1.44 -3.00
N SER A 51 -12.95 0.52 -3.05
CA SER A 51 -12.97 -0.56 -4.03
C SER A 51 -14.07 -0.38 -5.08
N ILE A 52 -13.71 -0.74 -6.31
CA ILE A 52 -14.62 -0.84 -7.45
C ILE A 52 -14.68 -2.29 -7.87
N ARG A 53 -15.90 -2.80 -8.04
CA ARG A 53 -16.11 -4.14 -8.59
C ARG A 53 -16.51 -4.04 -10.06
N ARG A 54 -15.69 -4.60 -10.94
CA ARG A 54 -15.97 -4.75 -12.37
C ARG A 54 -16.14 -6.24 -12.68
N GLY A 55 -17.38 -6.73 -12.54
CA GLY A 55 -17.69 -8.15 -12.67
C GLY A 55 -17.03 -9.00 -11.58
N LYS A 56 -16.04 -9.82 -11.97
CA LYS A 56 -15.27 -10.67 -11.03
C LYS A 56 -14.02 -9.98 -10.48
N GLU A 57 -13.58 -8.89 -11.10
CA GLU A 57 -12.37 -8.18 -10.68
C GLU A 57 -12.72 -7.08 -9.67
N VAL A 58 -11.85 -6.97 -8.66
CA VAL A 58 -11.93 -5.93 -7.63
C VAL A 58 -10.67 -5.10 -7.72
N GLU A 59 -10.85 -3.82 -8.00
CA GLU A 59 -9.79 -2.83 -8.08
C GLU A 59 -9.88 -1.92 -6.85
N VAL A 60 -8.73 -1.61 -6.25
CA VAL A 60 -8.63 -0.66 -5.15
C VAL A 60 -8.01 0.62 -5.69
N ILE A 61 -8.69 1.74 -5.48
CA ILE A 61 -8.21 3.08 -5.87
C ILE A 61 -8.35 4.04 -4.70
N GLU A 62 -7.69 5.19 -4.80
CA GLU A 62 -7.88 6.30 -3.88
C GLU A 62 -8.72 7.38 -4.55
N ILE A 63 -9.67 7.92 -3.79
CA ILE A 63 -10.44 9.09 -4.22
C ILE A 63 -10.26 10.25 -3.23
N PRO A 64 -10.31 11.50 -3.69
CA PRO A 64 -10.29 12.65 -2.79
C PRO A 64 -11.57 12.72 -1.96
N LEU A 65 -11.46 13.10 -0.69
CA LEU A 65 -12.61 13.21 0.22
C LEU A 65 -13.59 14.29 -0.24
N GLU A 66 -13.11 15.38 -0.86
CA GLU A 66 -13.93 16.46 -1.40
C GLU A 66 -14.86 16.03 -2.54
N ASP A 67 -14.56 14.92 -3.22
CA ASP A 67 -15.42 14.38 -4.28
C ASP A 67 -16.60 13.58 -3.72
N VAL A 68 -16.61 13.26 -2.41
CA VAL A 68 -17.67 12.51 -1.74
C VAL A 68 -18.83 13.43 -1.38
N LEU A 69 -20.01 13.14 -1.95
CA LEU A 69 -21.25 13.85 -1.66
C LEU A 69 -21.91 13.35 -0.36
N PHE A 70 -22.01 12.03 -0.19
CA PHE A 70 -22.51 11.40 1.05
C PHE A 70 -22.09 9.93 1.13
N GLN A 71 -22.27 9.35 2.32
CA GLN A 71 -22.02 7.94 2.61
C GLN A 71 -23.32 7.23 2.98
N PHE A 72 -23.45 5.97 2.59
CA PHE A 72 -24.60 5.14 2.94
C PHE A 72 -24.19 3.67 3.07
N ILE A 73 -25.04 2.87 3.70
CA ILE A 73 -24.80 1.43 3.86
C ILE A 73 -25.71 0.69 2.88
N GLU A 74 -25.13 -0.20 2.09
CA GLU A 74 -25.89 -1.12 1.24
C GLU A 74 -25.31 -2.53 1.38
N ASN A 75 -26.17 -3.52 1.64
CA ASN A 75 -25.77 -4.92 1.88
C ASN A 75 -24.68 -5.08 2.97
N GLY A 76 -24.73 -4.23 4.00
CA GLY A 76 -23.75 -4.25 5.10
C GLY A 76 -22.38 -3.66 4.76
N VAL A 77 -22.22 -3.05 3.58
CA VAL A 77 -20.97 -2.40 3.15
C VAL A 77 -21.19 -0.89 3.07
N ILE A 78 -20.25 -0.12 3.63
CA ILE A 78 -20.24 1.34 3.51
C ILE A 78 -19.90 1.71 2.07
N LYS A 79 -20.68 2.62 1.48
CA LYS A 79 -20.50 3.14 0.13
C LYS A 79 -20.38 4.65 0.13
N PHE A 80 -19.63 5.16 -0.83
CA PHE A 80 -19.38 6.57 -1.08
C PHE A 80 -20.05 6.96 -2.39
N GLN A 81 -21.00 7.90 -2.32
CA GLN A 81 -21.56 8.54 -3.51
C GLN A 81 -20.70 9.74 -3.88
N THR A 82 -20.25 9.80 -5.13
CA THR A 82 -19.58 10.95 -5.75
C THR A 82 -20.40 11.48 -6.93
N SER A 83 -19.98 12.57 -7.58
CA SER A 83 -20.63 13.07 -8.80
C SER A 83 -20.46 12.12 -10.01
N TYR A 84 -19.46 11.24 -9.99
CA TYR A 84 -19.09 10.36 -11.11
C TYR A 84 -19.36 8.88 -10.85
N GLY A 85 -19.83 8.50 -9.65
CA GLY A 85 -20.21 7.13 -9.37
C GLY A 85 -20.28 6.76 -7.88
N VAL A 86 -20.56 5.49 -7.64
CA VAL A 86 -20.61 4.89 -6.31
C VAL A 86 -19.42 3.95 -6.10
N PHE A 87 -18.74 4.13 -4.98
CA PHE A 87 -17.57 3.34 -4.60
C PHE A 87 -17.84 2.61 -3.28
N SER A 88 -17.26 1.43 -3.11
CA SER A 88 -17.40 0.67 -1.85
C SER A 88 -16.20 0.96 -0.94
N HIS A 89 -16.40 0.92 0.37
CA HIS A 89 -15.29 0.84 1.32
C HIS A 89 -14.59 -0.52 1.20
N LEU A 90 -13.28 -0.56 1.48
CA LEU A 90 -12.54 -1.81 1.65
C LEU A 90 -13.20 -2.67 2.74
N SER A 91 -13.68 -3.85 2.37
CA SER A 91 -14.51 -4.71 3.22
C SER A 91 -13.84 -6.05 3.53
N SER A 92 -12.83 -6.43 2.75
CA SER A 92 -12.13 -7.71 2.86
C SER A 92 -10.63 -7.53 3.07
N LEU A 93 -10.01 -8.49 3.76
CA LEU A 93 -8.56 -8.50 3.94
C LEU A 93 -7.81 -8.62 2.61
N GLU A 94 -8.40 -9.25 1.60
CA GLU A 94 -7.85 -9.30 0.25
C GLU A 94 -7.79 -7.91 -0.41
N GLU A 95 -8.78 -7.05 -0.15
CA GLU A 95 -8.74 -5.67 -0.61
C GLU A 95 -7.68 -4.86 0.14
N PHE A 96 -7.56 -5.04 1.46
CA PHE A 96 -6.49 -4.42 2.25
C PHE A 96 -5.09 -4.92 1.86
N ASP A 97 -4.93 -6.20 1.55
CA ASP A 97 -3.66 -6.78 1.08
C ASP A 97 -3.22 -6.13 -0.24
N ARG A 98 -4.16 -5.89 -1.16
CA ARG A 98 -3.88 -5.16 -2.40
C ARG A 98 -3.53 -3.69 -2.13
N TYR A 99 -4.29 -3.03 -1.26
CA TYR A 99 -4.08 -1.61 -0.95
C TYR A 99 -2.74 -1.36 -0.27
N LEU A 100 -2.38 -2.20 0.70
CA LEU A 100 -1.16 -2.08 1.49
C LEU A 100 0.01 -2.85 0.88
N SER A 101 -0.16 -3.40 -0.33
CA SER A 101 0.91 -4.09 -1.05
C SER A 101 2.02 -3.09 -1.36
N GLY A 102 3.23 -3.37 -0.86
CA GLY A 102 4.38 -2.47 -0.99
C GLY A 102 4.62 -1.56 0.21
N GLU A 103 3.64 -1.38 1.10
CA GLU A 103 3.75 -0.57 2.33
C GLU A 103 4.30 -1.39 3.53
N GLY A 104 5.03 -2.47 3.25
CA GLY A 104 5.61 -3.34 4.28
C GLY A 104 4.61 -4.27 5.00
N PHE A 105 3.34 -4.26 4.61
CA PHE A 105 2.36 -5.25 5.06
C PHE A 105 2.47 -6.55 4.24
N ARG A 106 2.29 -7.69 4.93
CA ARG A 106 2.19 -9.00 4.29
C ARG A 106 1.10 -9.85 4.92
N LYS A 107 0.40 -10.62 4.08
CA LYS A 107 -0.54 -11.65 4.53
C LYS A 107 0.20 -12.83 5.13
N VAL A 108 -0.11 -13.15 6.38
CA VAL A 108 0.48 -14.28 7.11
C VAL A 108 -0.53 -15.34 7.49
N GLU A 109 -1.83 -15.01 7.50
CA GLU A 109 -2.93 -15.93 7.74
C GLU A 109 -4.19 -15.38 7.05
N ARG A 110 -5.22 -16.22 6.83
CA ARG A 110 -6.50 -15.82 6.19
C ARG A 110 -7.10 -14.55 6.80
N GLY A 111 -6.94 -14.39 8.11
CA GLY A 111 -7.47 -13.27 8.89
C GLY A 111 -6.45 -12.19 9.26
N TYR A 112 -5.20 -12.26 8.79
CA TYR A 112 -4.11 -11.42 9.34
C TYR A 112 -3.18 -10.88 8.26
N LEU A 113 -3.09 -9.55 8.23
CA LEU A 113 -2.01 -8.78 7.62
C LEU A 113 -1.10 -8.27 8.73
N VAL A 114 0.21 -8.41 8.56
CA VAL A 114 1.19 -7.94 9.54
C VAL A 114 2.17 -6.99 8.90
N GLN A 115 2.57 -6.00 9.68
CA GLN A 115 3.59 -5.06 9.29
C GLN A 115 4.97 -5.64 9.62
N THR A 116 5.75 -5.90 8.57
CA THR A 116 6.90 -6.82 8.62
C THR A 116 8.16 -6.23 9.25
N ASP A 117 8.40 -4.93 9.08
CA ASP A 117 9.45 -4.15 9.73
C ASP A 117 9.36 -4.19 11.26
N LYS A 118 8.14 -4.29 11.80
CA LYS A 118 7.86 -4.32 13.25
C LYS A 118 7.98 -5.72 13.87
N ILE A 119 8.23 -6.77 13.08
CA ILE A 119 8.40 -8.13 13.60
C ILE A 119 9.71 -8.20 14.39
N GLN A 120 9.61 -8.59 15.67
CA GLN A 120 10.76 -8.81 16.53
C GLN A 120 11.28 -10.24 16.42
N ARG A 121 10.38 -11.22 16.47
CA ARG A 121 10.71 -12.64 16.34
C ARG A 121 9.61 -13.42 15.65
N TYR A 122 10.00 -14.51 15.00
CA TYR A 122 9.11 -15.55 14.53
C TYR A 122 9.41 -16.86 15.29
N ASP A 123 8.36 -17.52 15.75
CA ASP A 123 8.41 -18.81 16.43
C ASP A 123 7.80 -19.87 15.50
N GLY A 124 8.67 -20.69 14.91
CA GLY A 124 8.28 -21.71 13.94
C GLY A 124 7.52 -22.89 14.55
N ASP A 125 7.72 -23.16 15.85
CA ASP A 125 7.04 -24.26 16.55
C ASP A 125 5.60 -23.86 16.89
N LEU A 126 5.41 -22.62 17.34
CA LEU A 126 4.08 -22.07 17.61
C LEU A 126 3.36 -21.56 16.35
N GLY A 127 4.09 -21.32 15.26
CA GLY A 127 3.56 -20.68 14.06
C GLY A 127 3.08 -19.25 14.34
N ARG A 128 3.89 -18.44 15.03
CA ARG A 128 3.51 -17.08 15.44
C ARG A 128 4.62 -16.07 15.23
N VAL A 129 4.24 -14.87 14.82
CA VAL A 129 5.11 -13.68 14.90
C VAL A 129 4.83 -12.93 16.18
N PHE A 130 5.87 -12.33 16.75
CA PHE A 130 5.78 -11.50 17.94
C PHE A 130 6.30 -10.10 17.65
N PHE A 131 5.62 -9.14 18.26
CA PHE A 131 5.89 -7.72 18.20
C PHE A 131 6.30 -7.21 19.58
N GLU A 132 6.58 -5.92 19.65
CA GLU A 132 6.84 -5.24 20.91
C GLU A 132 5.70 -5.42 21.91
N GLY A 133 6.05 -5.51 23.20
CA GLY A 133 5.08 -5.69 24.28
C GLY A 133 4.45 -7.09 24.35
N GLY A 134 4.99 -8.07 23.61
CA GLY A 134 4.51 -9.46 23.65
C GLY A 134 3.24 -9.73 22.82
N ILE A 135 2.79 -8.74 22.04
CA ILE A 135 1.68 -8.89 21.08
C ILE A 135 2.10 -9.91 20.01
N SER A 136 1.17 -10.75 19.56
CA SER A 136 1.48 -11.78 18.57
C SER A 136 0.34 -12.03 17.59
N ALA A 137 0.71 -12.48 16.39
CA ALA A 137 -0.23 -12.89 15.34
C ALA A 137 0.11 -14.31 14.85
N PRO A 138 -0.90 -15.13 14.51
CA PRO A 138 -0.68 -16.44 13.93
C PRO A 138 -0.15 -16.35 12.49
N VAL A 139 0.62 -17.36 12.10
CA VAL A 139 1.14 -17.55 10.75
C VAL A 139 0.68 -18.91 10.26
N SER A 140 -0.02 -18.93 9.13
CA SER A 140 -0.50 -20.16 8.53
C SER A 140 0.67 -20.98 7.98
N ARG A 141 0.49 -22.29 7.91
CA ARG A 141 1.46 -23.17 7.22
C ARG A 141 1.62 -22.82 5.74
N ALA A 142 0.62 -22.24 5.09
CA ALA A 142 0.76 -21.84 3.69
C ALA A 142 1.73 -20.65 3.54
N HIS A 143 1.73 -19.72 4.51
CA HIS A 143 2.52 -18.49 4.44
C HIS A 143 3.86 -18.57 5.19
N HIS A 144 4.13 -19.65 5.94
CA HIS A 144 5.35 -19.75 6.74
C HIS A 144 6.64 -19.69 5.90
N LYS A 145 6.68 -20.37 4.74
CA LYS A 145 7.89 -20.43 3.91
C LYS A 145 8.24 -19.05 3.38
N ASP A 146 7.24 -18.34 2.87
CA ASP A 146 7.39 -17.01 2.30
C ASP A 146 7.83 -16.00 3.36
N LEU A 147 7.23 -16.06 4.57
CA LEU A 147 7.63 -15.22 5.68
C LEU A 147 9.07 -15.50 6.14
N VAL A 148 9.44 -16.78 6.28
CA VAL A 148 10.80 -17.16 6.69
C VAL A 148 11.84 -16.75 5.65
N ALA A 149 11.55 -16.92 4.36
CA ALA A 149 12.41 -16.45 3.28
C ALA A 149 12.61 -14.93 3.36
N PHE A 150 11.51 -14.18 3.50
CA PHE A 150 11.57 -12.72 3.66
C PHE A 150 12.41 -12.28 4.86
N LEU A 151 12.21 -12.90 6.03
CA LEU A 151 12.96 -12.56 7.25
C LEU A 151 14.46 -12.88 7.13
N ARG A 152 14.83 -13.86 6.28
CA ARG A 152 16.22 -14.20 5.96
C ARG A 152 16.84 -13.27 4.93
N GLU A 153 16.07 -12.82 3.95
CA GLU A 153 16.56 -11.91 2.89
C GLU A 153 16.73 -10.48 3.40
N GLY A 154 15.91 -10.03 4.36
CA GLY A 154 16.01 -8.71 4.99
C GLY A 154 17.18 -8.55 5.98
N SER A 155 18.11 -9.51 6.06
CA SER A 155 19.23 -9.50 7.01
C SER A 155 20.44 -8.71 6.51
N GLU A 156 20.30 -7.40 6.36
CA GLU A 156 21.34 -6.45 6.82
C GLU A 156 21.04 -5.96 8.26
N ALA A 157 19.92 -6.39 8.85
CA ALA A 157 19.52 -6.08 10.22
C ALA A 157 19.94 -7.18 11.24
N PRO A 158 20.24 -6.82 12.50
CA PRO A 158 21.00 -7.63 13.47
C PRO A 158 20.44 -9.03 13.75
N ALA A 159 21.38 -9.95 14.02
CA ALA A 159 21.24 -11.41 14.14
C ALA A 159 20.23 -11.98 15.14
N TYR A 160 19.43 -11.16 15.85
CA TYR A 160 18.42 -11.64 16.80
C TYR A 160 17.06 -11.99 16.15
N ARG A 161 16.85 -11.74 14.85
CA ARG A 161 15.58 -12.00 14.15
C ARG A 161 15.32 -13.46 13.79
N LEU A 162 16.31 -14.35 13.87
CA LEU A 162 16.17 -15.74 13.42
C LEU A 162 16.67 -16.73 14.48
N ASN A 163 15.90 -16.92 15.55
CA ASN A 163 16.00 -18.15 16.35
C ASN A 163 15.23 -19.28 15.62
N LEU A 164 15.64 -19.59 14.39
CA LEU A 164 15.21 -20.81 13.72
C LEU A 164 16.12 -21.93 14.22
N LYS A 165 15.66 -22.72 15.20
CA LYS A 165 16.33 -23.98 15.50
C LYS A 165 16.24 -24.88 14.26
N PRO A 166 17.31 -25.58 13.87
CA PRO A 166 17.25 -26.51 12.76
C PRO A 166 16.22 -27.59 13.08
N SER A 167 15.26 -27.82 12.17
CA SER A 167 14.35 -28.96 12.26
C SER A 167 15.19 -30.23 12.20
N LYS A 168 15.03 -31.12 13.19
CA LYS A 168 15.69 -32.43 13.19
C LYS A 168 15.34 -33.17 11.90
N ALA A 169 16.38 -33.68 11.24
CA ALA A 169 16.30 -34.62 10.12
C ALA A 169 15.75 -35.99 10.58
#